data_AF-A0A9X2GRC8-F1
#
_entry.id   AF-A0A9X2GRC8-F1
#
_cell.length_a   1.000
_cell.length_b   1.000
_cell.length_c   1.000
_cell.angle_alpha   90.00
_cell.angle_beta   90.00
_cell.angle_gamma   90.00
#
_symmetry.space_group_name_H-M   'P 1'
#
loop_
_entity.id
_entity.type
_entity.pdbx_description
1 polymer ?
#
loop_
_entity_poly.entity_id
_entity_poly.type
_entity_poly.pdbx_seq_one_letter_code
_entity_poly.pdbx_strand_id
1 'polypeptide(L)'
;MDRIVVAAGRALVAAMAGDDWQAARDGTVSLWRRARPAEAEAVGAELEIVREQVLEARADGDEDTERALAGPWQLRLQAMLRADPAMAGEIQRVLDEVLRPAPAPAEQARVGSIVMEARASGQGRIYQAGRDLHINEG
;
A
#
# COMPACT_ATOMS: atom_id res chain seq x y z
N MET A 1 14.62 0.52 8.20
CA MET A 1 13.98 -0.28 7.13
C MET A 1 13.68 0.67 5.99
N ASP A 2 13.92 0.27 4.75
CA ASP A 2 13.61 1.07 3.55
C ASP A 2 12.10 1.34 3.47
N ARG A 3 11.71 2.54 3.02
CA ARG A 3 10.29 2.91 2.87
C ARG A 3 9.56 2.01 1.88
N ILE A 4 10.24 1.60 0.80
CA ILE A 4 9.65 0.72 -0.21
C ILE A 4 9.31 -0.65 0.37
N VAL A 5 10.13 -1.15 1.29
CA VAL A 5 9.94 -2.43 1.96
C VAL A 5 8.71 -2.39 2.87
N VAL A 6 8.59 -1.33 3.67
CA VAL A 6 7.41 -1.13 4.54
C VAL A 6 6.14 -1.03 3.69
N ALA A 7 6.22 -0.27 2.59
CA ALA A 7 5.13 -0.09 1.65
C ALA A 7 4.69 -1.40 0.98
N ALA A 8 5.65 -2.18 0.49
CA ALA A 8 5.41 -3.45 -0.19
C ALA A 8 4.86 -4.53 0.75
N GLY A 9 5.42 -4.70 1.94
CA GLY A 9 4.91 -5.67 2.90
C GLY A 9 3.46 -5.40 3.31
N ARG A 10 3.12 -4.13 3.59
CA ARG A 10 1.73 -3.75 3.90
C ARG A 10 0.78 -3.98 2.74
N ALA A 11 1.20 -3.63 1.52
CA ALA A 11 0.39 -3.82 0.32
C ALA A 11 0.15 -5.31 0.03
N LEU A 12 1.17 -6.14 0.25
CA LEU A 12 1.06 -7.59 0.10
C LEU A 12 0.00 -8.20 1.02
N VAL A 13 0.01 -7.85 2.31
CA VAL A 13 -1.02 -8.32 3.27
C VAL A 13 -2.39 -7.78 2.89
N ALA A 14 -2.51 -6.50 2.52
CA ALA A 14 -3.79 -5.97 2.06
C ALA A 14 -4.33 -6.72 0.83
N ALA A 15 -3.46 -7.10 -0.10
CA ALA A 15 -3.81 -7.85 -1.31
C ALA A 15 -4.23 -9.30 -1.02
N MET A 16 -3.80 -9.92 0.08
CA MET A 16 -4.23 -11.28 0.48
C MET A 16 -5.74 -11.38 0.75
N ALA A 17 -6.33 -10.29 1.22
CA ALA A 17 -7.77 -10.18 1.46
C ALA A 17 -8.57 -9.74 0.22
N GLY A 18 -7.90 -9.38 -0.87
CA GLY A 18 -8.53 -8.86 -2.09
C GLY A 18 -8.78 -9.92 -3.15
N ASP A 19 -9.60 -9.56 -4.14
CA ASP A 19 -9.95 -10.43 -5.26
C ASP A 19 -8.74 -10.74 -6.17
N ASP A 20 -7.79 -9.81 -6.26
CA ASP A 20 -6.57 -9.93 -7.08
C ASP A 20 -5.39 -10.62 -6.35
N TRP A 21 -5.66 -11.36 -5.26
CA TRP A 21 -4.63 -12.05 -4.47
C TRP A 21 -3.68 -12.90 -5.32
N GLN A 22 -4.20 -13.66 -6.30
CA GLN A 22 -3.35 -14.55 -7.10
C GLN A 22 -2.31 -13.77 -7.91
N ALA A 23 -2.64 -12.58 -8.42
CA ALA A 23 -1.67 -11.71 -9.09
C ALA A 23 -0.60 -11.23 -8.10
N ALA A 24 -1.00 -10.81 -6.89
CA ALA A 24 -0.07 -10.41 -5.83
C ALA A 24 0.89 -11.53 -5.43
N ARG A 25 0.38 -12.76 -5.30
CA ARG A 25 1.18 -13.95 -5.04
C ARG A 25 2.20 -14.19 -6.15
N ASP A 26 1.77 -14.20 -7.40
CA ASP A 26 2.64 -14.48 -8.54
C ASP A 26 3.71 -13.40 -8.73
N GLY A 27 3.35 -12.13 -8.58
CA GLY A 27 4.29 -11.02 -8.58
C GLY A 27 5.35 -11.15 -7.48
N THR A 28 4.93 -11.53 -6.28
CA THR A 28 5.83 -11.77 -5.14
C THR A 28 6.74 -12.96 -5.41
N VAL A 29 6.20 -14.10 -5.85
CA VAL A 29 7.01 -15.29 -6.19
C VAL A 29 8.01 -14.98 -7.31
N SER A 30 7.65 -14.14 -8.29
CA SER A 30 8.55 -13.69 -9.35
C SER A 30 9.76 -12.92 -8.81
N LEU A 31 9.56 -12.03 -7.82
CA LEU A 31 10.67 -11.36 -7.13
C LEU A 31 11.64 -12.36 -6.50
N TRP A 32 11.10 -13.39 -5.82
CA TRP A 32 11.94 -14.43 -5.22
C TRP A 32 12.59 -15.32 -6.26
N ARG A 33 11.94 -15.65 -7.39
CA ARG A 33 12.59 -16.39 -8.48
C ARG A 33 13.81 -15.64 -9.01
N ARG A 34 13.75 -14.31 -9.04
CA ARG A 34 14.85 -13.48 -9.54
C ARG A 34 15.98 -13.32 -8.53
N ALA A 35 15.67 -13.14 -7.25
CA ALA A 35 16.69 -12.94 -6.21
C ALA A 35 17.24 -14.25 -5.64
N ARG A 36 16.37 -15.25 -5.43
CA ARG A 36 16.64 -16.52 -4.75
C ARG A 36 15.77 -17.66 -5.31
N PRO A 37 16.09 -18.20 -6.50
CA PRO A 37 15.26 -19.19 -7.18
C PRO A 37 14.86 -20.40 -6.34
N ALA A 38 15.78 -20.87 -5.48
CA ALA A 38 15.56 -22.04 -4.63
C ALA A 38 14.48 -21.82 -3.53
N GLU A 39 14.22 -20.57 -3.14
CA GLU A 39 13.23 -20.23 -2.10
C GLU A 39 11.84 -19.92 -2.68
N ALA A 40 11.72 -19.72 -4.00
CA ALA A 40 10.53 -19.15 -4.61
C ALA A 40 9.25 -19.98 -4.42
N GLU A 41 9.33 -21.30 -4.59
CA GLU A 41 8.17 -22.19 -4.40
C GLU A 41 7.75 -22.26 -2.92
N ALA A 42 8.72 -22.28 -1.99
CA ALA A 42 8.45 -22.26 -0.56
C ALA A 42 7.74 -20.95 -0.15
N VAL A 43 8.16 -19.81 -0.71
CA VAL A 43 7.50 -18.52 -0.51
C VAL A 43 6.07 -18.54 -1.05
N GLY A 44 5.84 -19.13 -2.22
CA GLY A 44 4.50 -19.28 -2.78
C GLY A 44 3.55 -20.09 -1.89
N ALA A 45 4.04 -21.10 -1.20
CA ALA A 45 3.25 -21.88 -0.24
C ALA A 45 3.02 -21.12 1.07
N GLU A 46 4.04 -20.44 1.60
CA GLU A 46 3.92 -19.61 2.80
C GLU A 46 2.91 -18.48 2.61
N LEU A 47 2.90 -17.87 1.42
CA LEU A 47 1.95 -16.83 1.05
C LEU A 47 0.48 -17.28 1.17
N GLU A 48 0.15 -18.52 0.79
CA GLU A 48 -1.21 -19.06 0.95
C GLU A 48 -1.56 -19.28 2.43
N ILE A 49 -0.60 -19.75 3.24
CA ILE A 49 -0.79 -19.93 4.68
C ILE A 49 -1.03 -18.58 5.38
N VAL A 50 -0.28 -17.54 5.00
CA VAL A 50 -0.45 -16.21 5.58
C VAL A 50 -1.77 -15.59 5.13
N ARG A 51 -2.24 -15.87 3.90
CA ARG A 51 -3.55 -15.42 3.45
C ARG A 51 -4.68 -15.96 4.32
N GLU A 52 -4.65 -17.22 4.72
CA GLU A 52 -5.66 -17.78 5.63
C GLU A 52 -5.72 -16.99 6.94
N GLN A 53 -4.56 -16.65 7.51
CA GLN A 53 -4.48 -15.83 8.73
C GLN A 53 -4.99 -14.40 8.53
N VAL A 54 -4.74 -13.79 7.36
CA VAL A 54 -5.29 -12.47 7.02
C VAL A 54 -6.82 -12.51 6.93
N LEU A 55 -7.37 -13.55 6.30
CA LEU A 55 -8.81 -13.71 6.15
C LEU A 55 -9.51 -13.94 7.51
N GLU A 56 -8.89 -14.73 8.39
CA GLU A 56 -9.35 -14.95 9.76
C GLU A 56 -9.34 -13.64 10.56
N ALA A 57 -8.20 -12.93 10.58
CA ALA A 57 -8.08 -11.66 11.27
C ALA A 57 -9.12 -10.63 10.78
N ARG A 58 -9.42 -10.59 9.48
CA ARG A 58 -10.46 -9.72 8.94
C ARG A 58 -11.87 -10.14 9.33
N ALA A 59 -12.15 -11.44 9.37
CA ALA A 59 -13.44 -11.94 9.82
C ALA A 59 -13.71 -11.55 11.28
N ASP A 60 -12.67 -11.54 12.10
CA ASP A 60 -12.73 -11.20 13.52
C ASP A 60 -12.61 -9.68 13.79
N GLY A 61 -12.29 -8.88 12.77
CA GLY A 61 -12.04 -7.44 12.91
C GLY A 61 -10.72 -7.11 13.65
N ASP A 62 -9.78 -8.05 13.70
CA ASP A 62 -8.48 -7.90 14.33
C ASP A 62 -7.46 -7.21 13.40
N GLU A 63 -7.58 -5.89 13.32
CA GLU A 63 -6.68 -5.05 12.51
C GLU A 63 -5.21 -5.08 13.00
N ASP A 64 -4.99 -5.36 14.28
CA ASP A 64 -3.65 -5.40 14.86
C ASP A 64 -2.90 -6.66 14.41
N THR A 65 -3.58 -7.81 14.40
CA THR A 65 -3.05 -9.06 13.86
C THR A 65 -2.80 -8.93 12.36
N GLU A 66 -3.76 -8.41 11.58
CA GLU A 66 -3.57 -8.19 10.13
C GLU A 66 -2.32 -7.32 9.86
N ARG A 67 -2.13 -6.24 10.63
CA ARG A 67 -0.96 -5.35 10.49
C ARG A 67 0.34 -6.04 10.89
N ALA A 68 0.33 -6.92 11.89
CA ALA A 68 1.49 -7.65 12.36
C ALA A 68 2.02 -8.66 11.32
N LEU A 69 1.14 -9.27 10.52
CA LEU A 69 1.50 -10.15 9.40
C LEU A 69 2.36 -9.42 8.33
N ALA A 70 2.30 -8.08 8.33
CA ALA A 70 3.25 -7.12 7.78
C ALA A 70 4.74 -7.47 7.95
N GLY A 71 5.12 -7.70 9.20
CA GLY A 71 6.49 -7.64 9.67
C GLY A 71 7.43 -8.66 9.03
N PRO A 72 7.08 -9.97 9.03
CA PRO A 72 7.93 -11.00 8.45
C PRO A 72 8.30 -10.73 6.98
N TRP A 73 7.33 -10.31 6.16
CA TRP A 73 7.57 -9.97 4.76
C TRP A 73 8.47 -8.75 4.59
N GLN A 74 8.30 -7.72 5.41
CA GLN A 74 9.17 -6.54 5.40
C GLN A 74 10.62 -6.93 5.74
N LEU A 75 10.84 -7.79 6.73
CA LEU A 75 12.19 -8.24 7.10
C LEU A 75 12.86 -9.01 5.95
N ARG A 76 12.12 -9.89 5.27
CA ARG A 76 12.63 -10.65 4.12
C ARG A 76 12.95 -9.75 2.93
N LEU A 77 12.07 -8.81 2.58
CA LEU A 77 12.33 -7.83 1.52
C LEU A 77 13.53 -6.92 1.86
N GLN A 78 13.68 -6.51 3.12
CA GLN A 78 14.86 -5.77 3.57
C GLN A 78 16.15 -6.59 3.49
N ALA A 79 16.07 -7.91 3.74
CA ALA A 79 17.21 -8.80 3.57
C ALA A 79 17.55 -9.00 2.09
N MET A 80 16.54 -9.08 1.21
CA MET A 80 16.73 -9.10 -0.24
C MET A 80 17.46 -7.83 -0.72
N LEU A 81 17.01 -6.64 -0.33
CA LEU A 81 17.67 -5.38 -0.71
C LEU A 81 19.09 -5.23 -0.14
N ARG A 82 19.35 -5.77 1.05
CA ARG A 82 20.70 -5.79 1.62
C ARG A 82 21.65 -6.69 0.83
N ALA A 83 21.15 -7.79 0.28
CA ALA A 83 21.92 -8.71 -0.53
C ALA A 83 22.11 -8.20 -1.96
N ASP A 84 21.07 -7.59 -2.54
CA ASP A 84 21.09 -6.99 -3.88
C ASP A 84 20.29 -5.68 -3.92
N PRO A 85 20.96 -4.52 -3.82
CA PRO A 85 20.30 -3.22 -3.91
C PRO A 85 19.59 -2.97 -5.25
N ALA A 86 19.97 -3.65 -6.34
CA ALA A 86 19.35 -3.48 -7.65
C ALA A 86 17.90 -4.00 -7.69
N MET A 87 17.51 -4.84 -6.72
CA MET A 87 16.14 -5.32 -6.57
C MET A 87 15.15 -4.22 -6.14
N ALA A 88 15.62 -3.03 -5.72
CA ALA A 88 14.74 -1.93 -5.35
C ALA A 88 13.78 -1.54 -6.48
N GLY A 89 14.26 -1.48 -7.72
CA GLY A 89 13.42 -1.18 -8.89
C GLY A 89 12.39 -2.27 -9.17
N GLU A 90 12.75 -3.54 -8.92
CA GLU A 90 11.83 -4.67 -9.10
C GLU A 90 10.73 -4.66 -8.05
N ILE A 91 11.08 -4.41 -6.78
CA ILE A 91 10.11 -4.29 -5.69
C ILE A 91 9.18 -3.10 -5.94
N GLN A 92 9.70 -1.97 -6.46
CA GLN A 92 8.88 -0.80 -6.80
C GLN A 92 7.86 -1.15 -7.89
N ARG A 93 8.30 -1.85 -8.92
CA ARG A 93 7.42 -2.26 -10.01
C ARG A 93 6.31 -3.18 -9.52
N VAL A 94 6.64 -4.23 -8.76
CA VAL A 94 5.62 -5.14 -8.22
C VAL A 94 4.68 -4.41 -7.27
N LEU A 95 5.19 -3.48 -6.47
CA LEU A 95 4.36 -2.63 -5.62
C LEU A 95 3.33 -1.82 -6.43
N ASP A 96 3.76 -1.16 -7.50
CA ASP A 96 2.92 -0.24 -8.27
C ASP A 96 2.00 -0.95 -9.27
N GLU A 97 2.46 -2.05 -9.88
CA GLU A 97 1.72 -2.75 -10.93
C GLU A 97 0.81 -3.86 -10.38
N VAL A 98 1.17 -4.45 -9.24
CA VAL A 98 0.51 -5.68 -8.74
C VAL A 98 -0.11 -5.50 -7.36
N LEU A 99 0.63 -4.92 -6.40
CA LEU A 99 0.17 -4.84 -5.01
C LEU A 99 -0.69 -3.59 -4.72
N ARG A 100 -0.56 -2.57 -5.55
CA ARG A 100 -1.36 -1.34 -5.53
C ARG A 100 -1.73 -0.96 -6.95
N PRO A 101 -2.51 -1.80 -7.66
CA PRO A 101 -2.97 -1.41 -8.98
C PRO A 101 -3.63 -0.04 -8.86
N ALA A 102 -3.17 0.91 -9.68
CA ALA A 102 -3.70 2.26 -9.65
C ALA A 102 -5.23 2.18 -9.74
N PRO A 103 -5.98 2.94 -8.91
CA PRO A 103 -7.42 2.96 -9.03
C PRO A 103 -7.78 3.27 -10.49
N ALA A 104 -8.81 2.61 -11.02
CA ALA A 104 -9.28 2.89 -12.38
C ALA A 104 -9.48 4.41 -12.55
N PRO A 105 -9.38 4.99 -13.76
CA PRO A 105 -9.46 6.45 -13.93
C PRO A 105 -10.68 7.11 -13.24
N ALA A 106 -11.78 6.36 -13.08
CA ALA A 106 -12.98 6.79 -12.36
C ALA A 106 -12.81 6.92 -10.82
N GLU A 107 -11.89 6.19 -10.20
CA GLU A 107 -11.58 6.29 -8.76
C GLU A 107 -10.46 7.30 -8.46
N GLN A 108 -9.57 7.59 -9.42
CA GLN A 108 -8.58 8.67 -9.28
C GLN A 108 -9.25 10.05 -9.09
N ALA A 109 -10.39 10.27 -9.75
CA ALA A 109 -11.20 11.48 -9.55
C ALA A 109 -11.79 11.61 -8.13
N ARG A 110 -11.99 10.49 -7.42
CA ARG A 110 -12.49 10.49 -6.04
C ARG A 110 -11.38 10.70 -5.01
N VAL A 111 -10.19 10.15 -5.24
CA VAL A 111 -9.03 10.35 -4.35
C VAL A 111 -8.45 11.77 -4.47
N GLY A 112 -8.59 12.42 -5.64
CA GLY A 112 -8.20 13.82 -5.84
C GLY A 112 -9.20 14.88 -5.37
N SER A 113 -10.42 14.47 -4.99
CA SER A 113 -11.50 15.40 -4.61
C SER A 113 -11.81 15.31 -3.11
N ILE A 114 -10.88 15.79 -2.28
CA ILE A 114 -11.24 16.27 -0.94
C ILE A 114 -11.81 17.68 -1.13
N VAL A 115 -13.08 17.77 -1.52
CA VAL A 115 -13.85 19.02 -1.37
C VAL A 115 -14.21 19.10 0.11
N MET A 116 -13.45 19.91 0.86
CA MET A 116 -13.80 20.29 2.22
C MET A 116 -15.05 21.17 2.18
N GLU A 117 -16.22 20.56 2.37
CA GLU A 117 -17.46 21.30 2.58
C GLU A 117 -17.56 21.68 4.07
N ALA A 118 -17.07 22.87 4.41
CA ALA A 118 -17.22 23.43 5.75
C ALA A 118 -18.64 23.98 5.93
N ARG A 119 -19.55 23.21 6.55
CA ARG A 119 -20.87 23.69 6.95
C ARG A 119 -20.76 24.42 8.30
N ALA A 120 -20.54 25.73 8.27
CA ALA A 120 -20.64 26.57 9.46
C ALA A 120 -22.11 26.94 9.71
N SER A 121 -22.77 26.30 10.69
CA SER A 121 -24.02 26.81 11.25
C SER A 121 -23.72 27.77 12.39
N GLY A 122 -24.03 29.05 12.18
CA GLY A 122 -24.09 30.06 13.25
C GLY A 122 -23.04 31.16 13.15
N GLN A 123 -23.43 32.27 12.50
CA GLN A 123 -22.87 33.63 12.61
C GLN A 123 -21.35 33.76 12.38
N GLY A 124 -20.90 33.31 11.20
CA GLY A 124 -19.50 33.38 10.77
C GLY A 124 -19.13 34.62 9.95
N ARG A 125 -17.93 35.15 10.21
CA ARG A 125 -17.08 35.75 9.18
C ARG A 125 -15.68 35.15 9.36
N ILE A 126 -15.37 34.14 8.55
CA ILE A 126 -13.99 33.68 8.34
C ILE A 126 -13.55 34.24 7.00
N TYR A 127 -12.50 35.06 7.03
CA TYR A 127 -11.82 35.55 5.84
C TYR A 127 -10.62 34.64 5.58
N GLN A 128 -10.68 33.86 4.52
CA GLN A 128 -9.49 33.38 3.81
C GLN A 128 -9.60 33.80 2.36
N ALA A 129 -8.72 34.69 1.94
CA ALA A 129 -8.48 34.98 0.54
C ALA A 129 -6.98 34.93 0.29
N GLY A 130 -6.58 33.96 -0.53
CA GLY A 130 -5.27 33.93 -1.15
C GLY A 130 -5.24 34.93 -2.30
N ARG A 131 -4.44 35.98 -2.06
CA ARG A 131 -3.70 36.78 -3.05
C ARG A 131 -4.42 38.00 -3.66
N ASP A 132 -3.84 39.14 -3.28
CA ASP A 132 -3.91 40.52 -3.76
C ASP A 132 -5.24 41.27 -3.62
N LEU A 133 -5.34 42.02 -2.52
CA LEU A 133 -6.36 43.04 -2.24
C LEU A 133 -5.69 44.42 -2.20
N HIS A 134 -6.00 45.30 -3.16
CA HIS A 134 -5.74 46.73 -3.06
C HIS A 134 -7.04 47.39 -2.58
N ILE A 135 -7.01 48.04 -1.41
CA ILE A 135 -8.17 48.70 -0.81
C ILE A 135 -7.98 50.20 -0.98
N ASN A 136 -8.97 50.87 -1.59
CA ASN A 136 -9.13 52.31 -1.47
C ASN A 136 -10.42 52.53 -0.69
N GLU A 137 -10.33 53.12 0.50
CA GLU A 137 -11.48 53.61 1.25
C GLU A 137 -11.54 55.14 1.07
N GLY A 138 -12.63 55.64 0.49
CA GLY A 138 -12.89 57.07 0.26
C GLY A 138 -13.29 57.42 -1.16
#